data_AF-A0A2V2GQW9-F1
#
_entry.id   AF-A0A2V2GQW9-F1
#
_cell.length_a   1.000
_cell.length_b   1.000
_cell.length_c   1.000
_cell.angle_alpha   90.00
_cell.angle_beta   90.00
_cell.angle_gamma   90.00
#
_symmetry.space_group_name_H-M   'P 1'
#
loop_
_entity.id
_entity.type
_entity.pdbx_description
1 polymer ?
#
loop_
_entity_poly.entity_id
_entity_poly.type
_entity_poly.pdbx_seq_one_letter_code
_entity_poly.pdbx_strand_id
1 'polypeptide(L)'
;MKKIISLIAAVLLIIGAICMSGCATYKGEYGDFVCEFFDTKNTVDINGLSEEGKKKKILVIPEEINGYKVDFIGKKVLTGTGKPDISSKNLEVIYFVNELKGRFGQQDCPNLKKAFQIKNTYPNIDIIWEFKLEKNRVYMMSNFFMSNYKGTEELYAANVSYFYNYADAPNDGYYWLDDLDDGEKITYIPENPTREGYLFGGWFKDKACTEVWDFETDTITKPADDYYENILYAKWNKKND
;
A
#
# COMPACT_ATOMS: atom_id res chain seq x y z
N MET A 1 -40.16 37.08 -22.98
CA MET A 1 -39.59 35.91 -23.71
C MET A 1 -38.06 35.81 -23.64
N LYS A 2 -37.27 36.89 -23.84
CA LYS A 2 -35.79 36.81 -23.77
C LYS A 2 -35.19 36.39 -22.41
N LYS A 3 -35.81 36.74 -21.26
CA LYS A 3 -35.31 36.39 -19.91
C LYS A 3 -35.50 34.90 -19.53
N ILE A 4 -36.52 34.24 -20.07
CA ILE A 4 -36.82 32.82 -19.77
C ILE A 4 -35.88 31.90 -20.55
N ILE A 5 -35.56 32.25 -21.80
CA ILE A 5 -34.60 31.51 -22.64
C ILE A 5 -33.18 31.60 -22.05
N SER A 6 -32.80 32.75 -21.46
CA SER A 6 -31.51 32.93 -20.79
C SER A 6 -31.38 32.11 -19.51
N LEU A 7 -32.47 31.90 -18.76
CA LEU A 7 -32.45 31.10 -17.53
C LEU A 7 -32.36 29.60 -17.84
N ILE A 8 -33.05 29.14 -18.88
CA ILE A 8 -33.00 27.73 -19.34
C ILE A 8 -31.62 27.40 -19.94
N ALA A 9 -31.02 28.33 -20.70
CA ALA A 9 -29.65 28.15 -21.20
C ALA A 9 -28.60 28.14 -20.08
N ALA A 10 -28.77 28.98 -19.03
CA ALA A 10 -27.91 28.96 -17.85
C ALA A 10 -28.06 27.67 -17.03
N VAL A 11 -29.30 27.16 -16.86
CA VAL A 11 -29.55 25.89 -16.15
C VAL A 11 -29.03 24.69 -16.96
N LEU A 12 -29.13 24.70 -18.29
CA LEU A 12 -28.55 23.64 -19.14
C LEU A 12 -27.02 23.71 -19.23
N LEU A 13 -26.41 24.91 -19.13
CA LEU A 13 -24.95 25.04 -18.98
C LEU A 13 -24.47 24.61 -17.60
N ILE A 14 -25.28 24.83 -16.55
CA ILE A 14 -25.00 24.33 -15.20
C ILE A 14 -25.17 22.81 -15.14
N ILE A 15 -26.21 22.23 -15.75
CA ILE A 15 -26.42 20.77 -15.82
C ILE A 15 -25.38 20.10 -16.73
N GLY A 16 -25.00 20.74 -17.85
CA GLY A 16 -23.92 20.28 -18.72
C GLY A 16 -22.52 20.40 -18.09
N ALA A 17 -22.32 21.33 -17.16
CA ALA A 17 -21.11 21.42 -16.34
C ALA A 17 -21.11 20.47 -15.12
N ILE A 18 -22.26 19.93 -14.72
CA ILE A 18 -22.38 18.96 -13.62
C ILE A 18 -21.99 17.54 -14.05
N CYS A 19 -21.89 17.24 -15.34
CA CYS A 19 -21.48 15.91 -15.84
C CYS A 19 -19.97 15.73 -16.08
N MET A 20 -19.11 16.63 -15.59
CA MET A 20 -17.64 16.50 -15.76
C MET A 20 -16.88 16.17 -14.46
N SER A 21 -17.54 16.12 -13.32
CA SER A 21 -16.99 15.45 -12.13
C SER A 21 -17.49 14.01 -12.14
N GLY A 22 -16.67 13.08 -12.64
CA GLY A 22 -17.02 11.66 -12.77
C GLY A 22 -17.72 11.13 -11.51
N CYS A 23 -19.04 10.95 -11.61
CA CYS A 23 -19.80 10.25 -10.58
C CYS A 23 -19.30 8.82 -10.52
N ALA A 24 -19.23 8.26 -9.32
CA ALA A 24 -18.95 6.86 -9.17
C ALA A 24 -20.00 6.01 -9.88
N THR A 25 -19.52 5.01 -10.61
CA THR A 25 -20.38 4.01 -11.25
C THR A 25 -20.99 3.08 -10.22
N TYR A 26 -20.21 2.72 -9.19
CA TYR A 26 -20.60 1.79 -8.15
C TYR A 26 -19.97 2.16 -6.81
N LYS A 27 -20.73 1.91 -5.72
CA LYS A 27 -20.28 2.07 -4.35
C LYS A 27 -20.75 0.89 -3.51
N GLY A 28 -19.84 0.26 -2.78
CA GLY A 28 -20.17 -0.91 -1.95
C GLY A 28 -18.94 -1.59 -1.37
N GLU A 29 -19.15 -2.72 -0.70
CA GLU A 29 -18.06 -3.56 -0.21
C GLU A 29 -17.46 -4.40 -1.34
N TYR A 30 -16.13 -4.50 -1.36
CA TYR A 30 -15.37 -5.40 -2.22
C TYR A 30 -14.16 -5.93 -1.46
N GLY A 31 -14.16 -7.24 -1.19
CA GLY A 31 -13.15 -7.86 -0.33
C GLY A 31 -13.11 -7.19 1.04
N ASP A 32 -11.94 -6.66 1.41
CA ASP A 32 -11.69 -6.03 2.70
C ASP A 32 -12.13 -4.55 2.77
N PHE A 33 -12.63 -3.97 1.67
CA PHE A 33 -12.81 -2.53 1.54
C PHE A 33 -14.23 -2.10 1.21
N VAL A 34 -14.58 -0.89 1.63
CA VAL A 34 -15.69 -0.13 1.06
C VAL A 34 -15.12 0.75 -0.04
N CYS A 35 -15.53 0.49 -1.27
CA CYS A 35 -14.95 1.06 -2.47
C CYS A 35 -15.95 1.94 -3.24
N GLU A 36 -15.39 2.83 -4.05
CA GLU A 36 -16.12 3.66 -5.01
C GLU A 36 -15.40 3.63 -6.37
N PHE A 37 -16.06 3.12 -7.41
CA PHE A 37 -15.46 2.81 -8.71
C PHE A 37 -15.76 3.88 -9.76
N PHE A 38 -14.78 4.19 -10.61
CA PHE A 38 -14.86 5.22 -11.64
C PHE A 38 -14.39 4.70 -13.00
N ASP A 39 -15.33 4.20 -13.82
CA ASP A 39 -15.07 3.59 -15.13
C ASP A 39 -14.32 4.54 -16.08
N THR A 40 -14.68 5.82 -16.07
CA THR A 40 -14.08 6.83 -16.94
C THR A 40 -12.58 7.03 -16.72
N LYS A 41 -12.07 6.66 -15.55
CA LYS A 41 -10.65 6.77 -15.18
C LYS A 41 -9.98 5.41 -15.01
N ASN A 42 -10.76 4.33 -15.01
CA ASN A 42 -10.33 3.00 -14.57
C ASN A 42 -9.68 3.02 -13.17
N THR A 43 -10.27 3.79 -12.24
CA THR A 43 -9.78 3.91 -10.86
C THR A 43 -10.84 3.52 -9.83
N VAL A 44 -10.38 3.20 -8.63
CA VAL A 44 -11.22 2.89 -7.48
C VAL A 44 -10.67 3.61 -6.24
N ASP A 45 -11.55 4.29 -5.52
CA ASP A 45 -11.24 4.94 -4.26
C ASP A 45 -11.57 3.99 -3.09
N ILE A 46 -10.71 3.92 -2.09
CA ILE A 46 -10.99 3.21 -0.82
C ILE A 46 -11.54 4.20 0.20
N ASN A 47 -12.81 4.03 0.56
CA ASN A 47 -13.56 4.89 1.47
C ASN A 47 -13.62 4.36 2.92
N GLY A 48 -13.24 3.10 3.14
CA GLY A 48 -13.19 2.47 4.45
C GLY A 48 -13.02 0.95 4.39
N LEU A 49 -13.19 0.28 5.52
CA LEU A 49 -13.15 -1.19 5.62
C LEU A 49 -14.55 -1.79 5.53
N SER A 50 -14.63 -2.93 4.84
CA SER A 50 -15.79 -3.82 4.92
C SER A 50 -15.85 -4.52 6.28
N GLU A 51 -16.95 -5.22 6.57
CA GLU A 51 -17.04 -6.05 7.77
C GLU A 51 -15.96 -7.15 7.84
N GLU A 52 -15.50 -7.68 6.70
CA GLU A 52 -14.37 -8.62 6.66
C GLU A 52 -13.02 -7.92 6.88
N GLY A 53 -12.83 -6.75 6.27
CA GLY A 53 -11.62 -5.95 6.46
C GLY A 53 -11.39 -5.56 7.92
N LYS A 54 -12.46 -5.23 8.66
CA LYS A 54 -12.40 -4.92 10.10
C LYS A 54 -11.91 -6.10 10.96
N LYS A 55 -11.96 -7.35 10.47
CA LYS A 55 -11.46 -8.54 11.20
C LYS A 55 -9.98 -8.78 10.99
N LYS A 56 -9.36 -8.14 9.99
CA LYS A 56 -7.96 -8.38 9.64
C LYS A 56 -7.01 -7.80 10.69
N LYS A 57 -5.97 -8.58 11.02
CA LYS A 57 -4.80 -8.11 11.76
C LYS A 57 -3.77 -7.44 10.87
N ILE A 58 -3.66 -7.93 9.64
CA ILE A 58 -2.78 -7.42 8.61
C ILE A 58 -3.64 -6.98 7.44
N LEU A 59 -3.52 -5.72 7.06
CA LEU A 59 -4.24 -5.15 5.92
C LEU A 59 -3.26 -4.71 4.85
N VAL A 60 -3.49 -5.12 3.61
CA VAL A 60 -2.73 -4.65 2.45
C VAL A 60 -3.63 -3.75 1.64
N ILE A 61 -3.26 -2.50 1.45
CA ILE A 61 -3.91 -1.63 0.46
C ILE A 61 -3.34 -2.02 -0.91
N PRO A 62 -4.13 -2.66 -1.80
CA PRO A 62 -3.60 -3.23 -3.04
C PRO A 62 -3.38 -2.14 -4.10
N GLU A 63 -2.62 -2.46 -5.16
CA GLU A 63 -2.49 -1.57 -6.32
C GLU A 63 -3.77 -1.52 -7.16
N GLU A 64 -4.54 -2.61 -7.16
CA GLU A 64 -5.75 -2.77 -7.95
C GLU A 64 -6.85 -3.50 -7.17
N ILE A 65 -8.10 -3.15 -7.44
CA ILE A 65 -9.29 -3.86 -6.98
C ILE A 65 -10.18 -4.10 -8.20
N ASN A 66 -10.47 -5.36 -8.51
CA ASN A 66 -11.32 -5.75 -9.64
C ASN A 66 -10.84 -5.20 -11.01
N GLY A 67 -9.52 -5.06 -11.21
CA GLY A 67 -8.93 -4.48 -12.42
C GLY A 67 -8.95 -2.95 -12.50
N TYR A 68 -9.45 -2.28 -11.46
CA TYR A 68 -9.39 -0.83 -11.31
C TYR A 68 -8.19 -0.45 -10.46
N LYS A 69 -7.45 0.57 -10.89
CA LYS A 69 -6.30 1.08 -10.14
C LYS A 69 -6.76 1.75 -8.84
N VAL A 70 -6.19 1.33 -7.72
CA VAL A 70 -6.29 2.06 -6.46
C VAL A 70 -5.29 3.21 -6.52
N ASP A 71 -5.77 4.45 -6.55
CA ASP A 71 -4.91 5.64 -6.56
C ASP A 71 -5.31 6.69 -5.51
N PHE A 72 -6.39 6.44 -4.76
CA PHE A 72 -6.92 7.34 -3.75
C PHE A 72 -7.48 6.59 -2.54
N ILE A 73 -7.17 7.10 -1.35
CA ILE A 73 -7.78 6.69 -0.09
C ILE A 73 -8.44 7.89 0.60
N GLY A 74 -9.68 7.70 1.03
CA GLY A 74 -10.54 8.73 1.60
C GLY A 74 -11.75 9.04 0.74
N LYS A 75 -12.57 9.98 1.22
CA LYS A 75 -13.88 10.32 0.64
C LYS A 75 -13.77 11.58 -0.19
N LYS A 76 -14.12 11.55 -1.47
CA LYS A 76 -14.31 12.78 -2.25
C LYS A 76 -15.68 13.37 -1.90
N VAL A 77 -15.71 14.62 -1.44
CA VAL A 77 -16.94 15.34 -1.11
C VAL A 77 -17.00 16.66 -1.89
N LEU A 78 -18.21 17.21 -2.08
CA LEU A 78 -18.41 18.39 -2.94
C LEU A 78 -17.48 19.57 -2.62
N THR A 79 -17.11 19.73 -1.34
CA THR A 79 -16.28 20.84 -0.84
C THR A 79 -14.84 20.44 -0.51
N GLY A 80 -14.40 19.23 -0.86
CA GLY A 80 -13.03 18.77 -0.61
C GLY A 80 -12.87 17.26 -0.47
N THR A 81 -12.02 16.85 0.45
CA THR A 81 -11.70 15.43 0.71
C THR A 81 -11.87 15.11 2.19
N GLY A 82 -12.66 14.09 2.51
CA GLY A 82 -12.79 13.50 3.84
C GLY A 82 -11.87 12.29 4.02
N LYS A 83 -11.69 11.87 5.28
CA LYS A 83 -10.92 10.67 5.63
C LYS A 83 -11.68 9.37 5.32
N PRO A 84 -10.98 8.25 5.03
CA PRO A 84 -11.60 6.95 5.04
C PRO A 84 -12.00 6.56 6.46
N ASP A 85 -12.86 5.55 6.59
CA ASP A 85 -13.07 4.86 7.87
C ASP A 85 -12.40 3.49 7.84
N ILE A 86 -11.15 3.45 8.31
CA ILE A 86 -10.36 2.22 8.43
C ILE A 86 -10.13 1.84 9.89
N SER A 87 -10.96 2.39 10.78
CA SER A 87 -10.94 2.13 12.21
C SER A 87 -11.15 0.63 12.47
N SER A 88 -10.25 0.02 13.23
CA SER A 88 -10.33 -1.39 13.60
C SER A 88 -9.49 -1.68 14.83
N LYS A 89 -10.14 -2.27 15.85
CA LYS A 89 -9.44 -2.81 17.01
C LYS A 89 -8.57 -4.04 16.70
N ASN A 90 -8.77 -4.69 15.55
CA ASN A 90 -8.02 -5.91 15.21
C ASN A 90 -6.76 -5.60 14.43
N LEU A 91 -6.70 -4.45 13.75
CA LEU A 91 -5.61 -4.09 12.87
C LEU A 91 -4.32 -3.85 13.66
N GLU A 92 -3.26 -4.57 13.29
CA GLU A 92 -1.93 -4.51 13.91
C GLU A 92 -0.87 -3.98 12.93
N VAL A 93 -1.03 -4.29 11.64
CA VAL A 93 -0.11 -3.91 10.56
C VAL A 93 -0.88 -3.48 9.30
N ILE A 94 -0.43 -2.41 8.66
CA ILE A 94 -0.92 -2.00 7.34
C ILE A 94 0.22 -1.87 6.32
N TYR A 95 -0.01 -2.36 5.10
CA TYR A 95 0.92 -2.22 3.97
C TYR A 95 0.32 -1.30 2.91
N PHE A 96 1.10 -0.29 2.51
CA PHE A 96 0.81 0.60 1.39
C PHE A 96 1.74 0.23 0.24
N VAL A 97 1.19 -0.51 -0.73
CA VAL A 97 1.98 -1.08 -1.84
C VAL A 97 2.01 -0.16 -3.06
N ASN A 98 1.23 0.92 -3.06
CA ASN A 98 1.12 1.92 -4.12
C ASN A 98 1.30 3.35 -3.59
N GLU A 99 1.57 4.28 -4.50
CA GLU A 99 1.45 5.71 -4.23
C GLU A 99 -0.03 6.09 -4.07
N LEU A 100 -0.47 6.28 -2.83
CA LEU A 100 -1.83 6.69 -2.53
C LEU A 100 -1.93 8.21 -2.38
N LYS A 101 -2.84 8.80 -3.16
CA LYS A 101 -3.32 10.16 -2.93
C LYS A 101 -4.43 10.14 -1.88
N GLY A 102 -4.72 11.31 -1.33
CA GLY A 102 -5.86 11.50 -0.43
C GLY A 102 -5.45 11.70 1.02
N ARG A 103 -6.48 11.79 1.87
CA ARG A 103 -6.33 12.10 3.29
C ARG A 103 -6.61 10.87 4.11
N PHE A 104 -5.62 10.43 4.87
CA PHE A 104 -5.79 9.31 5.78
C PHE A 104 -6.54 9.75 7.04
N GLY A 105 -6.10 10.84 7.68
CA GLY A 105 -6.73 11.35 8.91
C GLY A 105 -6.67 10.38 10.08
N GLN A 106 -7.01 10.84 11.28
CA GLN A 106 -6.98 10.00 12.48
C GLN A 106 -7.92 8.80 12.37
N GLN A 107 -7.44 7.63 12.78
CA GLN A 107 -8.16 6.36 12.76
C GLN A 107 -8.18 5.74 14.16
N ASP A 108 -9.30 5.13 14.55
CA ASP A 108 -9.40 4.41 15.83
C ASP A 108 -8.90 2.98 15.66
N CYS A 109 -7.57 2.82 15.75
CA CYS A 109 -6.86 1.54 15.59
C CYS A 109 -5.92 1.29 16.79
N PRO A 110 -6.45 0.96 17.98
CA PRO A 110 -5.67 0.91 19.22
C PRO A 110 -4.56 -0.17 19.25
N ASN A 111 -4.62 -1.15 18.35
CA ASN A 111 -3.64 -2.23 18.26
C ASN A 111 -2.69 -2.09 17.06
N LEU A 112 -2.87 -1.06 16.22
CA LEU A 112 -2.00 -0.79 15.09
C LEU A 112 -0.63 -0.41 15.62
N LYS A 113 0.44 -1.01 15.08
CA LYS A 113 1.83 -0.76 15.51
C LYS A 113 2.74 -0.40 14.37
N LYS A 114 2.51 -1.00 13.19
CA LYS A 114 3.41 -0.90 12.03
C LYS A 114 2.65 -0.49 10.78
N ALA A 115 3.22 0.42 10.01
CA ALA A 115 2.88 0.65 8.62
C ALA A 115 4.12 0.43 7.75
N PHE A 116 3.91 -0.06 6.53
CA PHE A 116 4.96 -0.23 5.54
C PHE A 116 4.61 0.54 4.28
N GLN A 117 5.56 1.32 3.80
CA GLN A 117 5.48 1.96 2.49
C GLN A 117 6.47 1.28 1.55
N ILE A 118 5.92 0.52 0.61
CA ILE A 118 6.73 -0.38 -0.23
C ILE A 118 7.39 0.38 -1.39
N LYS A 119 6.76 1.45 -1.90
CA LYS A 119 7.24 2.17 -3.10
C LYS A 119 8.35 3.17 -2.82
N ASN A 120 9.23 3.35 -3.81
CA ASN A 120 10.43 4.19 -3.75
C ASN A 120 10.09 5.65 -4.05
N THR A 121 9.22 6.19 -3.23
CA THR A 121 8.52 7.44 -3.51
C THR A 121 8.39 8.22 -2.23
N TYR A 122 8.23 9.54 -2.36
CA TYR A 122 8.01 10.37 -1.19
C TYR A 122 6.79 9.88 -0.41
N PRO A 123 6.96 9.66 0.90
CA PRO A 123 5.92 9.11 1.74
C PRO A 123 4.72 10.08 1.77
N ASN A 124 3.49 9.56 1.78
CA ASN A 124 2.33 10.41 1.98
C ASN A 124 2.40 11.01 3.39
N ILE A 125 2.58 12.34 3.45
CA ILE A 125 2.83 13.09 4.68
C ILE A 125 1.67 12.92 5.67
N ASP A 126 0.42 12.87 5.21
CA ASP A 126 -0.74 12.65 6.07
C ASP A 126 -0.68 11.27 6.74
N ILE A 127 -0.22 10.23 6.03
CA ILE A 127 -0.03 8.91 6.62
C ILE A 127 1.05 8.96 7.71
N ILE A 128 2.19 9.59 7.45
CA ILE A 128 3.28 9.66 8.45
C ILE A 128 2.81 10.34 9.73
N TRP A 129 2.13 11.48 9.61
CA TRP A 129 1.69 12.25 10.78
C TRP A 129 0.73 11.47 11.66
N GLU A 130 -0.23 10.76 11.07
CA GLU A 130 -1.21 9.99 11.85
C GLU A 130 -0.55 8.83 12.59
N PHE A 131 0.39 8.12 11.96
CA PHE A 131 1.13 7.06 12.63
C PHE A 131 2.03 7.60 13.74
N LYS A 132 2.65 8.77 13.52
CA LYS A 132 3.48 9.44 14.53
C LYS A 132 2.67 9.83 15.76
N LEU A 133 1.47 10.40 15.59
CA LEU A 133 0.62 10.86 16.71
C LEU A 133 0.28 9.72 17.67
N GLU A 134 0.01 8.53 17.13
CA GLU A 134 -0.33 7.33 17.90
C GLU A 134 0.91 6.52 18.33
N LYS A 135 2.13 7.05 18.14
CA LYS A 135 3.43 6.40 18.44
C LYS A 135 3.66 5.07 17.70
N ASN A 136 3.08 4.96 16.52
CA ASN A 136 3.27 3.82 15.61
C ASN A 136 4.49 4.06 14.72
N ARG A 137 5.04 2.97 14.17
CA ARG A 137 6.23 3.02 13.32
C ARG A 137 5.86 2.88 11.85
N VAL A 138 6.46 3.72 11.02
CA VAL A 138 6.35 3.63 9.56
C VAL A 138 7.70 3.19 8.99
N TYR A 139 7.68 2.08 8.26
CA TYR A 139 8.86 1.45 7.67
C TYR A 139 8.88 1.64 6.17
N MET A 140 10.07 1.78 5.61
CA MET A 140 10.33 1.90 4.17
C MET A 140 11.62 1.16 3.79
N MET A 141 11.92 1.13 2.49
CA MET A 141 13.13 0.48 1.97
C MET A 141 14.39 1.09 2.57
N SER A 142 15.33 0.23 2.91
CA SER A 142 16.55 0.60 3.62
C SER A 142 17.42 1.59 2.84
N ASN A 143 17.60 1.36 1.54
CA ASN A 143 18.36 2.23 0.65
C ASN A 143 17.78 3.66 0.61
N PHE A 144 16.46 3.77 0.49
CA PHE A 144 15.75 5.04 0.41
C PHE A 144 15.75 5.76 1.75
N PHE A 145 15.51 5.03 2.86
CA PHE A 145 15.62 5.55 4.22
C PHE A 145 17.02 6.11 4.48
N MET A 146 18.08 5.32 4.23
CA MET A 146 19.45 5.72 4.53
C MET A 146 19.88 6.95 3.72
N SER A 147 19.37 7.09 2.50
CA SER A 147 19.70 8.20 1.61
C SER A 147 18.96 9.50 1.95
N ASN A 148 17.72 9.41 2.46
CA ASN A 148 16.82 10.57 2.55
C ASN A 148 16.34 10.90 3.98
N TYR A 149 16.33 9.91 4.88
CA TYR A 149 15.66 9.99 6.19
C TYR A 149 16.52 9.46 7.35
N LYS A 150 17.79 9.14 7.11
CA LYS A 150 18.68 8.69 8.19
C LYS A 150 18.74 9.75 9.31
N GLY A 151 18.37 9.34 10.52
CA GLY A 151 18.37 10.19 11.71
C GLY A 151 17.03 10.87 12.01
N THR A 152 15.99 10.65 11.21
CA THR A 152 14.62 11.04 11.59
C THR A 152 14.07 10.16 12.70
N GLU A 153 13.12 10.66 13.48
CA GLU A 153 12.39 9.88 14.50
C GLU A 153 11.05 9.35 13.95
N GLU A 154 10.67 9.76 12.75
CA GLU A 154 9.36 9.49 12.14
C GLU A 154 9.32 8.25 11.25
N LEU A 155 10.45 7.89 10.66
CA LEU A 155 10.58 6.83 9.67
C LEU A 155 11.68 5.87 10.08
N TYR A 156 11.54 4.62 9.65
CA TYR A 156 12.47 3.54 9.97
C TYR A 156 12.79 2.74 8.71
N ALA A 157 14.01 2.22 8.61
CA ALA A 157 14.33 1.19 7.63
C ALA A 157 13.71 -0.14 8.08
N ALA A 158 13.03 -0.83 7.16
CA ALA A 158 12.64 -2.23 7.35
C ALA A 158 13.90 -3.11 7.52
N ASN A 159 13.82 -4.18 8.32
CA ASN A 159 14.94 -5.11 8.53
C ASN A 159 14.78 -6.44 7.79
N VAL A 160 13.68 -6.62 7.05
CA VAL A 160 13.44 -7.72 6.13
C VAL A 160 13.00 -7.15 4.79
N SER A 161 13.65 -7.59 3.72
CA SER A 161 13.34 -7.15 2.37
C SER A 161 13.29 -8.31 1.40
N TYR A 162 12.26 -8.32 0.57
CA TYR A 162 12.10 -9.26 -0.51
C TYR A 162 12.51 -8.59 -1.81
N PHE A 163 13.40 -9.20 -2.57
CA PHE A 163 13.92 -8.67 -3.81
C PHE A 163 13.42 -9.47 -5.01
N TYR A 164 12.96 -8.76 -6.03
CA TYR A 164 12.66 -9.31 -7.35
C TYR A 164 13.86 -10.05 -7.97
N ASN A 165 15.10 -9.69 -7.65
CA ASN A 165 16.30 -10.40 -8.08
C ASN A 165 16.44 -10.62 -9.60
N TYR A 166 16.20 -9.57 -10.40
CA TYR A 166 16.59 -9.51 -11.81
C TYR A 166 17.00 -8.08 -12.18
N ALA A 167 17.75 -7.94 -13.27
CA ALA A 167 18.18 -6.64 -13.77
C ALA A 167 16.97 -5.80 -14.21
N ASP A 168 17.01 -4.49 -13.93
CA ASP A 168 15.93 -3.55 -14.27
C ASP A 168 14.58 -3.86 -13.60
N ALA A 169 14.60 -4.64 -12.51
CA ALA A 169 13.43 -4.83 -11.67
C ALA A 169 12.89 -3.47 -11.16
N PRO A 170 11.56 -3.32 -11.05
CA PRO A 170 10.98 -2.08 -10.58
C PRO A 170 11.37 -1.82 -9.12
N ASN A 171 11.15 -0.59 -8.66
CA ASN A 171 11.25 -0.24 -7.24
C ASN A 171 12.63 -0.57 -6.62
N ASP A 172 13.70 -0.30 -7.37
CA ASP A 172 15.10 -0.62 -7.02
C ASP A 172 15.33 -2.11 -6.67
N GLY A 173 14.48 -2.99 -7.20
CA GLY A 173 14.50 -4.41 -6.94
C GLY A 173 13.69 -4.86 -5.73
N TYR A 174 13.16 -3.96 -4.90
CA TYR A 174 12.34 -4.32 -3.74
C TYR A 174 10.91 -4.71 -4.17
N TYR A 175 10.49 -5.88 -3.71
CA TYR A 175 9.14 -6.41 -3.88
C TYR A 175 8.27 -6.18 -2.64
N TRP A 176 8.81 -6.47 -1.46
CA TRP A 176 8.08 -6.46 -0.20
C TRP A 176 9.01 -6.14 0.96
N LEU A 177 8.45 -5.71 2.09
CA LEU A 177 9.17 -5.34 3.30
C LEU A 177 8.51 -5.98 4.52
N ASP A 178 9.30 -6.24 5.55
CA ASP A 178 8.81 -6.51 6.89
C ASP A 178 9.77 -5.94 7.95
N ASP A 179 9.32 -5.83 9.19
CA ASP A 179 10.17 -5.51 10.33
C ASP A 179 9.85 -6.45 11.47
N LEU A 180 10.83 -7.22 11.90
CA LEU A 180 10.69 -8.27 12.90
C LEU A 180 11.82 -8.16 13.94
N ASP A 181 11.59 -8.72 15.12
CA ASP A 181 12.59 -8.78 16.18
C ASP A 181 13.57 -9.94 15.95
N ASP A 182 14.72 -9.90 16.64
CA ASP A 182 15.74 -10.94 16.54
C ASP A 182 15.17 -12.31 16.94
N GLY A 183 15.45 -13.33 16.13
CA GLY A 183 14.96 -14.68 16.35
C GLY A 183 13.50 -14.93 15.97
N GLU A 184 12.75 -13.91 15.50
CA GLU A 184 11.39 -14.12 14.99
C GLU A 184 11.39 -14.80 13.62
N LYS A 185 10.31 -15.52 13.30
CA LYS A 185 10.06 -16.06 11.96
C LYS A 185 9.17 -15.11 11.18
N ILE A 186 9.35 -15.08 9.87
CA ILE A 186 8.42 -14.38 8.97
C ILE A 186 7.10 -15.17 8.92
N THR A 187 6.01 -14.56 9.38
CA THR A 187 4.68 -15.21 9.42
C THR A 187 3.71 -14.68 8.37
N TYR A 188 3.92 -13.46 7.89
CA TYR A 188 3.17 -12.90 6.78
C TYR A 188 4.00 -12.99 5.50
N ILE A 189 3.53 -13.78 4.55
CA ILE A 189 4.18 -13.96 3.24
C ILE A 189 3.30 -13.24 2.22
N PRO A 190 3.83 -12.25 1.47
CA PRO A 190 3.06 -11.61 0.42
C PRO A 190 2.73 -12.60 -0.70
N GLU A 191 1.83 -12.21 -1.61
CA GLU A 191 1.62 -12.98 -2.83
C GLU A 191 2.95 -13.17 -3.57
N ASN A 192 3.07 -14.23 -4.38
CA ASN A 192 4.31 -14.44 -5.13
C ASN A 192 4.46 -13.36 -6.20
N PRO A 193 5.67 -12.79 -6.39
CA PRO A 193 5.90 -11.84 -7.46
C PRO A 193 5.68 -12.54 -8.80
N THR A 194 5.30 -11.76 -9.82
CA THR A 194 5.17 -12.25 -11.19
C THR A 194 6.22 -11.63 -12.08
N ARG A 195 6.64 -12.39 -13.11
CA ARG A 195 7.58 -11.94 -14.14
C ARG A 195 7.22 -12.61 -15.45
N GLU A 196 6.95 -11.81 -16.48
CA GLU A 196 6.56 -12.31 -17.80
C GLU A 196 7.62 -13.27 -18.37
N GLY A 197 7.19 -14.43 -18.88
CA GLY A 197 8.09 -15.46 -19.41
C GLY A 197 8.82 -16.31 -18.35
N TYR A 198 8.60 -16.08 -17.05
CA TYR A 198 9.25 -16.84 -15.97
C TYR A 198 8.24 -17.43 -14.97
N LEU A 199 8.65 -18.50 -14.31
CA LEU A 199 8.00 -19.08 -13.15
C LEU A 199 8.77 -18.69 -11.89
N PHE A 200 8.04 -18.26 -10.86
CA PHE A 200 8.61 -18.01 -9.54
C PHE A 200 9.08 -19.33 -8.91
N GLY A 201 10.33 -19.38 -8.48
CA GLY A 201 11.01 -20.58 -7.98
C GLY A 201 11.22 -20.62 -6.47
N GLY A 202 10.66 -19.66 -5.73
CA GLY A 202 10.84 -19.52 -4.28
C GLY A 202 11.77 -18.38 -3.88
N TRP A 203 11.90 -18.20 -2.56
CA TRP A 203 12.74 -17.19 -1.92
C TRP A 203 14.05 -17.81 -1.42
N PHE A 204 15.15 -17.09 -1.60
CA PHE A 204 16.50 -17.55 -1.29
C PHE A 204 17.26 -16.53 -0.43
N LYS A 205 18.18 -17.00 0.40
CA LYS A 205 19.02 -16.18 1.28
C LYS A 205 20.08 -15.38 0.52
N ASP A 206 20.42 -15.85 -0.68
CA ASP A 206 21.48 -15.29 -1.50
C ASP A 206 21.01 -14.97 -2.93
N LYS A 207 21.67 -14.00 -3.54
CA LYS A 207 21.36 -13.50 -4.88
C LYS A 207 21.55 -14.55 -5.99
N ALA A 208 22.47 -15.50 -5.81
CA ALA A 208 22.72 -16.59 -6.74
C ALA A 208 21.67 -17.73 -6.61
N CYS A 209 20.76 -17.62 -5.64
CA CYS A 209 19.69 -18.57 -5.35
C CYS A 209 20.21 -19.99 -5.10
N THR A 210 21.19 -20.11 -4.22
CA THR A 210 21.80 -21.38 -3.80
C THR A 210 21.25 -21.91 -2.47
N GLU A 211 20.84 -21.01 -1.57
CA GLU A 211 20.29 -21.34 -0.25
C GLU A 211 18.83 -20.89 -0.16
N VAL A 212 17.90 -21.83 -0.05
CA VAL A 212 16.46 -21.54 0.08
C VAL A 212 16.20 -20.90 1.45
N TRP A 213 15.31 -19.90 1.49
CA TRP A 213 14.71 -19.44 2.75
C TRP A 213 13.55 -20.36 3.13
N ASP A 214 13.66 -21.05 4.26
CA ASP A 214 12.62 -21.90 4.83
C ASP A 214 11.83 -21.12 5.88
N PHE A 215 10.59 -20.73 5.53
CA PHE A 215 9.71 -19.95 6.41
C PHE A 215 9.32 -20.67 7.71
N GLU A 216 9.45 -21.99 7.78
CA GLU A 216 9.11 -22.76 8.98
C GLU A 216 10.27 -22.83 9.97
N THR A 217 11.51 -22.68 9.52
CA THR A 217 12.70 -22.88 10.38
C THR A 217 13.62 -21.66 10.47
N ASP A 218 13.70 -20.85 9.42
CA ASP A 218 14.59 -19.69 9.39
C ASP A 218 14.02 -18.53 10.21
N THR A 219 14.94 -17.80 10.84
CA THR A 219 14.63 -16.67 11.72
C THR A 219 15.39 -15.43 11.29
N ILE A 220 14.85 -14.27 11.65
CA ILE A 220 15.46 -12.97 11.42
C ILE A 220 16.68 -12.80 12.32
N THR A 221 17.76 -12.28 11.75
CA THR A 221 18.94 -11.82 12.49
C THR A 221 18.85 -10.30 12.66
N LYS A 222 18.93 -9.79 13.89
CA LYS A 222 18.93 -8.35 14.19
C LYS A 222 19.87 -8.07 15.37
N PRO A 223 21.17 -7.80 15.09
CA PRO A 223 22.15 -7.45 16.12
C PRO A 223 21.76 -6.19 16.88
N ALA A 224 22.18 -6.07 18.14
CA ALA A 224 21.75 -5.01 19.05
C ALA A 224 22.21 -3.60 18.62
N ASP A 225 23.39 -3.48 18.00
CA ASP A 225 24.09 -2.20 17.87
C ASP A 225 24.19 -1.68 16.43
N ASP A 226 23.71 -2.42 15.43
CA ASP A 226 23.79 -2.03 14.03
C ASP A 226 22.53 -2.41 13.24
N TYR A 227 22.20 -1.55 12.27
CA TYR A 227 21.18 -1.89 11.28
C TYR A 227 21.63 -3.12 10.49
N TYR A 228 20.77 -4.15 10.47
CA TYR A 228 20.98 -5.36 9.69
C TYR A 228 19.72 -5.68 8.90
N GLU A 229 19.89 -5.97 7.61
CA GLU A 229 18.81 -6.29 6.69
C GLU A 229 18.89 -7.75 6.26
N ASN A 230 17.80 -8.47 6.48
CA ASN A 230 17.62 -9.84 6.02
C ASN A 230 16.98 -9.77 4.62
N ILE A 231 17.73 -10.16 3.59
CA ILE A 231 17.27 -10.02 2.20
C ILE A 231 16.90 -11.39 1.63
N LEU A 232 15.67 -11.53 1.17
CA LEU A 232 15.14 -12.70 0.47
C LEU A 232 15.12 -12.42 -1.03
N TYR A 233 15.80 -13.23 -1.83
CA TYR A 233 15.93 -13.07 -3.28
C TYR A 233 15.01 -14.04 -4.02
N ALA A 234 14.17 -13.53 -4.91
CA ALA A 234 13.31 -14.35 -5.76
C ALA A 234 14.15 -15.17 -6.75
N LYS A 235 13.84 -16.46 -6.90
CA LYS A 235 14.35 -17.28 -8.00
C LYS A 235 13.38 -17.26 -9.18
N TRP A 236 13.94 -17.23 -10.39
CA TRP A 236 13.16 -17.25 -11.63
C TRP A 236 13.62 -18.35 -12.56
N ASN A 237 12.69 -19.21 -12.96
CA ASN A 237 12.92 -20.25 -13.97
C ASN A 237 12.24 -19.82 -15.27
N LYS A 238 12.98 -19.78 -16.39
CA LYS A 238 12.38 -19.43 -17.68
C LYS A 238 11.30 -20.46 -18.03
N LYS A 239 10.12 -20.01 -18.48
CA LYS A 239 9.11 -20.90 -19.04
C LYS A 239 9.70 -21.50 -20.32
N ASN A 240 9.64 -22.82 -20.46
CA ASN A 240 9.91 -23.45 -21.75
C ASN A 240 8.65 -23.27 -22.59
N ASP A 241 8.80 -22.58 -23.72
CA ASP A 241 7.77 -22.51 -24.76
C ASP A 241 7.57 -23.88 -25.43
#